data_AF-A0A523TBM3-F1
#
_entry.id   AF-A0A523TBM3-F1
#
_cell.length_a   1.000
_cell.length_b   1.000
_cell.length_c   1.000
_cell.angle_alpha   90.00
_cell.angle_beta   90.00
_cell.angle_gamma   90.00
#
_symmetry.space_group_name_H-M   'P 1'
#
loop_
_entity.id
_entity.type
_entity.pdbx_description
1 polymer ?
#
loop_
_entity_poly.entity_id
_entity_poly.type
_entity_poly.pdbx_seq_one_letter_code
_entity_poly.pdbx_strand_id
1 'polypeptide(L)'
;HLCNLKCRHCPFWKKEKLSFSFLQAKNSLKALYDLGVRLVIIEGGEPFLWKDNSYDIRDVVAEAKKLFFSVGITTNGTLSLEANSDIIWVSIDGLKKTHDLLRGESFDRIMANIKRSTHPKIYAHTTINKMNQGEIAEMVKFLSPKVKGLTFQFHYPYSGEADDLVLTFEERKIVLDELIKLKKDEFPIANSYACLQALKDNKWRCHSWMIASVEPDGKLTQGCYIKGRGEVSCKKCGFSAHTEISLAYSGVIESIKAGKKILLSSRRLVHA
;
A
#
# COMPACT_ATOMS: atom_id res chain seq x y z
N HIS A 1 7.17 -12.46 7.67
CA HIS A 1 7.07 -12.32 6.19
C HIS A 1 6.37 -13.51 5.50
N LEU A 2 5.51 -14.27 6.17
CA LEU A 2 4.81 -15.41 5.57
C LEU A 2 3.88 -14.96 4.44
N CYS A 3 4.05 -15.48 3.22
CA CYS A 3 3.21 -15.18 2.06
C CYS A 3 2.92 -16.45 1.27
N ASN A 4 1.74 -16.53 0.67
CA ASN A 4 1.31 -17.61 -0.22
C ASN A 4 1.59 -17.33 -1.71
N LEU A 5 2.17 -16.16 -2.04
CA LEU A 5 2.62 -15.81 -3.39
C LEU A 5 4.13 -15.59 -3.41
N LYS A 6 4.75 -15.83 -4.58
CA LYS A 6 6.18 -15.60 -4.85
C LYS A 6 6.36 -14.53 -5.92
N CYS A 7 5.84 -13.33 -5.64
CA CYS A 7 5.80 -12.25 -6.63
C CYS A 7 7.21 -11.90 -7.11
N ARG A 8 7.36 -11.66 -8.42
CA ARG A 8 8.63 -11.38 -9.09
C ARG A 8 9.36 -10.18 -8.50
N HIS A 9 8.62 -9.09 -8.25
CA HIS A 9 9.14 -7.81 -7.74
C HIS A 9 9.28 -7.73 -6.22
N CYS A 10 8.84 -8.75 -5.49
CA CYS A 10 8.79 -8.72 -4.02
C CYS A 10 9.98 -9.48 -3.42
N PRO A 11 10.89 -8.82 -2.68
CA PRO A 11 11.98 -9.53 -2.02
C PRO A 11 11.54 -10.23 -0.73
N PHE A 12 10.39 -9.86 -0.16
CA PHE A 12 10.03 -10.21 1.22
C PHE A 12 9.64 -11.67 1.42
N TRP A 13 9.08 -12.34 0.41
CA TRP A 13 8.72 -13.76 0.55
C TRP A 13 9.95 -14.67 0.66
N LYS A 14 11.13 -14.17 0.25
CA LYS A 14 12.43 -14.86 0.38
C LYS A 14 13.05 -14.68 1.78
N LYS A 15 12.59 -13.71 2.58
CA LYS A 15 13.09 -13.48 3.93
C LYS A 15 12.66 -14.59 4.88
N GLU A 16 13.38 -14.72 5.98
CA GLU A 16 13.06 -15.66 7.05
C GLU A 16 11.63 -15.45 7.58
N LYS A 17 10.96 -16.57 7.84
CA LYS A 17 9.61 -16.59 8.38
C LYS A 17 9.70 -16.67 9.90
N LEU A 18 9.77 -15.51 10.52
CA LEU A 18 9.77 -15.41 11.98
C LEU A 18 8.36 -15.58 12.55
N SER A 19 8.29 -16.22 13.72
CA SER A 19 7.08 -16.23 14.54
C SER A 19 6.84 -14.83 15.10
N PHE A 20 5.59 -14.38 15.05
CA PHE A 20 5.18 -13.09 15.58
C PHE A 20 3.88 -13.30 16.35
N SER A 21 3.98 -13.36 17.67
CA SER A 21 2.86 -13.62 18.57
C SER A 21 1.87 -12.45 18.64
N PHE A 22 0.65 -12.72 19.08
CA PHE A 22 -0.37 -11.70 19.33
C PHE A 22 0.08 -10.69 20.38
N LEU A 23 0.81 -11.13 21.41
CA LEU A 23 1.39 -10.24 22.42
C LEU A 23 2.41 -9.27 21.81
N GLN A 24 3.29 -9.77 20.92
CA GLN A 24 4.24 -8.91 20.20
C GLN A 24 3.52 -7.93 19.27
N ALA A 25 2.45 -8.37 18.59
CA ALA A 25 1.62 -7.47 17.77
C ALA A 25 1.04 -6.33 18.61
N LYS A 26 0.44 -6.63 19.77
CA LYS A 26 -0.09 -5.62 20.71
C LYS A 26 0.98 -4.65 21.20
N ASN A 27 2.12 -5.17 21.63
CA ASN A 27 3.23 -4.35 22.12
C ASN A 27 3.78 -3.44 21.01
N SER A 28 3.83 -3.93 19.77
CA SER A 28 4.25 -3.16 18.59
C SER A 28 3.27 -2.03 18.28
N LEU A 29 1.96 -2.30 18.33
CA LEU A 29 0.92 -1.27 18.16
C LEU A 29 1.03 -0.19 19.24
N LYS A 30 1.23 -0.58 20.50
CA LYS A 30 1.43 0.35 21.61
C LYS A 30 2.70 1.19 21.43
N ALA A 31 3.82 0.58 21.06
CA ALA A 31 5.08 1.29 20.80
C ALA A 31 4.96 2.31 19.65
N LEU A 32 4.28 1.95 18.56
CA LEU A 32 3.98 2.89 17.46
C LEU A 32 3.12 4.05 17.93
N TYR A 33 2.07 3.79 18.71
CA TYR A 33 1.22 4.84 19.26
C TYR A 33 1.99 5.80 20.17
N ASP A 34 2.83 5.27 21.05
CA ASP A 34 3.65 6.05 21.99
C ASP A 34 4.72 6.89 21.28
N LEU A 35 5.22 6.43 20.13
CA LEU A 35 6.09 7.21 19.24
C LEU A 35 5.37 8.39 18.56
N GLY A 36 4.04 8.42 18.57
CA GLY A 36 3.22 9.46 17.93
C GLY A 36 2.51 9.04 16.65
N VAL A 37 2.59 7.76 16.25
CA VAL A 37 1.84 7.26 15.09
C VAL A 37 0.34 7.30 15.37
N ARG A 38 -0.44 7.79 14.40
CA ARG A 38 -1.92 7.91 14.52
C ARG A 38 -2.70 7.18 13.43
N LEU A 39 -2.00 6.69 12.41
CA LEU A 39 -2.53 5.93 11.29
C LEU A 39 -1.67 4.69 11.16
N VAL A 40 -2.28 3.50 11.19
CA VAL A 40 -1.55 2.25 11.08
C VAL A 40 -2.05 1.45 9.89
N ILE A 41 -1.11 0.94 9.08
CA ILE A 41 -1.40 0.00 8.02
C ILE A 41 -0.74 -1.31 8.41
N ILE A 42 -1.53 -2.38 8.48
CA ILE A 42 -1.01 -3.73 8.71
C ILE A 42 -0.65 -4.33 7.36
N GLU A 43 0.63 -4.67 7.24
CA GLU A 43 1.25 -5.18 6.01
C GLU A 43 2.10 -6.42 6.32
N GLY A 44 2.80 -6.90 5.30
CA GLY A 44 3.88 -7.87 5.45
C GLY A 44 3.45 -9.29 5.14
N GLY A 45 4.27 -9.99 4.34
CA GLY A 45 3.86 -11.25 3.74
C GLY A 45 2.45 -11.14 3.15
N GLU A 46 1.56 -12.01 3.59
CA GLU A 46 0.11 -11.87 3.45
C GLU A 46 -0.55 -11.79 4.84
N PRO A 47 -1.10 -10.63 5.26
CA PRO A 47 -1.65 -10.47 6.61
C PRO A 47 -2.75 -11.47 6.97
N PHE A 48 -3.59 -11.88 6.02
CA PHE A 48 -4.66 -12.84 6.28
C PHE A 48 -4.17 -14.28 6.50
N LEU A 49 -2.87 -14.57 6.31
CA LEU A 49 -2.27 -15.83 6.73
C LEU A 49 -1.82 -15.82 8.19
N TRP A 50 -1.69 -14.64 8.81
CA TRP A 50 -1.17 -14.53 10.17
C TRP A 50 -2.17 -15.12 11.16
N LYS A 51 -1.65 -16.00 12.03
CA LYS A 51 -2.36 -16.62 13.15
C LYS A 51 -1.40 -16.82 14.31
N ASP A 52 -1.92 -16.71 15.52
CA ASP A 52 -1.23 -17.09 16.75
C ASP A 52 -2.24 -17.79 17.68
N ASN A 53 -2.19 -19.12 17.73
CA ASN A 53 -3.18 -19.96 18.42
C ASN A 53 -4.61 -19.66 17.96
N SER A 54 -5.46 -19.12 18.84
CA SER A 54 -6.85 -18.73 18.54
C SER A 54 -6.99 -17.33 17.95
N TYR A 55 -5.91 -16.56 17.87
CA TYR A 55 -5.92 -15.19 17.34
C TYR A 55 -5.58 -15.16 15.86
N ASP A 56 -6.17 -14.20 15.15
CA ASP A 56 -5.84 -13.89 13.77
C ASP A 56 -5.82 -12.37 13.50
N ILE A 57 -5.64 -11.99 12.24
CA ILE A 57 -5.52 -10.59 11.83
C ILE A 57 -6.69 -9.70 12.31
N ARG A 58 -7.90 -10.25 12.50
CA ARG A 58 -9.08 -9.52 12.97
C ARG A 58 -8.92 -9.08 14.42
N ASP A 59 -8.28 -9.89 15.26
CA ASP A 59 -7.97 -9.53 16.64
C ASP A 59 -6.93 -8.42 16.70
N VAL A 60 -5.90 -8.48 15.84
CA VAL A 60 -4.88 -7.42 15.72
C VAL A 60 -5.51 -6.11 15.27
N VAL A 61 -6.44 -6.15 14.30
CA VAL A 61 -7.21 -4.98 13.86
C VAL A 61 -8.06 -4.42 15.01
N ALA A 62 -8.70 -5.27 15.81
CA ALA A 62 -9.50 -4.84 16.95
C ALA A 62 -8.65 -4.10 18.01
N GLU A 63 -7.45 -4.59 18.30
CA GLU A 63 -6.50 -3.92 19.19
C GLU A 63 -6.01 -2.58 18.59
N ALA A 64 -5.67 -2.56 17.30
CA ALA A 64 -5.25 -1.36 16.60
C ALA A 64 -6.32 -0.26 16.64
N LYS A 65 -7.61 -0.61 16.49
CA LYS A 65 -8.69 0.37 16.48
C LYS A 65 -8.90 1.10 17.81
N LYS A 66 -8.42 0.53 18.92
CA LYS A 66 -8.42 1.19 20.23
C LYS A 66 -7.41 2.35 20.31
N LEU A 67 -6.39 2.35 19.43
CA LEU A 67 -5.26 3.27 19.48
C LEU A 67 -5.25 4.27 18.32
N PHE A 68 -5.55 3.82 17.10
CA PHE A 68 -5.33 4.62 15.89
C PHE A 68 -6.61 5.23 15.33
N PHE A 69 -6.49 6.40 14.70
CA PHE A 69 -7.59 7.10 14.02
C PHE A 69 -8.07 6.33 12.79
N SER A 70 -7.16 5.62 12.12
CA SER A 70 -7.46 4.74 10.99
C SER A 70 -6.56 3.52 11.04
N VAL A 71 -7.17 2.35 10.81
CA VAL A 71 -6.48 1.07 10.66
C VAL A 71 -6.73 0.53 9.26
N GLY A 72 -5.67 0.39 8.46
CA GLY A 72 -5.74 -0.21 7.13
C GLY A 72 -5.06 -1.56 7.05
N ILE A 73 -5.37 -2.33 6.01
CA ILE A 73 -4.67 -3.59 5.68
C ILE A 73 -4.24 -3.55 4.22
N THR A 74 -3.00 -3.93 3.93
CA THR A 74 -2.53 -4.19 2.56
C THR A 74 -2.40 -5.69 2.36
N THR A 75 -3.12 -6.25 1.40
CA THR A 75 -3.19 -7.70 1.13
C THR A 75 -2.96 -7.99 -0.36
N ASN A 76 -2.50 -9.20 -0.65
CA ASN A 76 -2.49 -9.73 -2.01
C ASN A 76 -3.88 -10.14 -2.51
N GLY A 77 -4.88 -10.20 -1.62
CA GLY A 77 -6.28 -10.43 -1.94
C GLY A 77 -6.68 -11.87 -2.25
N THR A 78 -5.79 -12.84 -2.03
CA THR A 78 -6.08 -14.27 -2.30
C THR A 78 -6.96 -14.94 -1.23
N LEU A 79 -7.14 -14.30 -0.07
CA LEU A 79 -7.98 -14.76 1.04
C LEU A 79 -9.22 -13.86 1.22
N SER A 80 -10.09 -14.23 2.16
CA SER A 80 -11.30 -13.46 2.48
C SER A 80 -10.94 -12.05 2.93
N LEU A 81 -11.54 -11.03 2.31
CA LEU A 81 -11.28 -9.61 2.58
C LEU A 81 -12.14 -9.06 3.71
N GLU A 82 -12.32 -9.85 4.78
CA GLU A 82 -13.21 -9.52 5.89
C GLU A 82 -12.40 -9.25 7.16
N ALA A 83 -12.27 -7.97 7.49
CA ALA A 83 -11.74 -7.48 8.75
C ALA A 83 -12.41 -6.16 9.09
N ASN A 84 -12.61 -5.84 10.36
CA ASN A 84 -13.22 -4.58 10.78
C ASN A 84 -12.27 -3.37 10.63
N SER A 85 -11.39 -3.35 9.63
CA SER A 85 -10.49 -2.25 9.30
C SER A 85 -11.27 -1.07 8.69
N ASP A 86 -10.65 0.11 8.67
CA ASP A 86 -11.23 1.30 8.02
C ASP A 86 -11.03 1.26 6.49
N ILE A 87 -10.00 0.55 6.00
CA ILE A 87 -9.66 0.42 4.57
C ILE A 87 -8.88 -0.87 4.30
N ILE A 88 -9.12 -1.49 3.14
CA ILE A 88 -8.30 -2.61 2.63
C ILE A 88 -7.75 -2.21 1.26
N TRP A 89 -6.43 -2.30 1.10
CA TRP A 89 -5.78 -2.25 -0.22
C TRP A 89 -5.50 -3.65 -0.72
N VAL A 90 -6.05 -3.95 -1.88
CA VAL A 90 -5.81 -5.20 -2.60
C VAL A 90 -4.80 -4.93 -3.70
N SER A 91 -3.69 -5.66 -3.66
CA SER A 91 -2.61 -5.49 -4.64
C SER A 91 -2.99 -6.09 -5.99
N ILE A 92 -3.11 -5.24 -7.03
CA ILE A 92 -3.42 -5.65 -8.40
C ILE A 92 -2.42 -4.96 -9.34
N ASP A 93 -1.43 -5.72 -9.81
CA ASP A 93 -0.32 -5.19 -10.60
C ASP A 93 -0.48 -5.44 -12.11
N GLY A 94 -1.72 -5.50 -12.59
CA GLY A 94 -2.02 -5.61 -14.01
C GLY A 94 -3.38 -6.24 -14.33
N LEU A 95 -3.69 -6.34 -15.62
CA LEU A 95 -4.74 -7.22 -16.13
C LEU A 95 -4.30 -8.68 -16.01
N LYS A 96 -5.23 -9.63 -16.16
CA LYS A 96 -5.03 -11.06 -15.81
C LYS A 96 -3.65 -11.62 -16.20
N LYS A 97 -3.29 -11.56 -17.49
CA LYS A 97 -2.04 -12.13 -17.99
C LYS A 97 -0.81 -11.50 -17.31
N THR A 98 -0.75 -10.18 -17.25
CA THR A 98 0.37 -9.42 -16.68
C THR A 98 0.45 -9.61 -15.16
N HIS A 99 -0.70 -9.55 -14.47
CA HIS A 99 -0.80 -9.80 -13.05
C HIS A 99 -0.32 -11.21 -12.68
N ASP A 100 -0.84 -12.23 -13.37
CA ASP A 100 -0.52 -13.63 -13.09
C ASP A 100 0.97 -13.91 -13.37
N LEU A 101 1.57 -13.26 -14.37
CA LEU A 101 3.02 -13.33 -14.61
C LEU A 101 3.85 -12.68 -13.49
N LEU A 102 3.36 -11.57 -12.90
CA LEU A 102 4.06 -10.86 -11.82
C LEU A 102 3.87 -11.53 -10.45
N ARG A 103 2.69 -12.10 -10.18
CA ARG A 103 2.25 -12.50 -8.84
C ARG A 103 1.89 -13.98 -8.70
N GLY A 104 1.90 -14.73 -9.80
CA GLY A 104 1.35 -16.08 -9.90
C GLY A 104 -0.16 -16.05 -10.19
N GLU A 105 -0.71 -17.19 -10.63
CA GLU A 105 -2.13 -17.36 -11.00
C GLU A 105 -3.06 -17.04 -9.82
N SER A 106 -3.48 -15.78 -9.74
CA SER A 106 -4.20 -15.25 -8.58
C SER A 106 -5.26 -14.22 -8.95
N PHE A 107 -5.21 -13.64 -10.15
CA PHE A 107 -6.09 -12.57 -10.58
C PHE A 107 -7.58 -12.91 -10.41
N ASP A 108 -8.02 -14.07 -10.92
CA ASP A 108 -9.45 -14.44 -10.88
C ASP A 108 -9.93 -14.67 -9.44
N ARG A 109 -9.08 -15.28 -8.61
CA ARG A 109 -9.37 -15.48 -7.18
C ARG A 109 -9.49 -14.14 -6.45
N ILE A 110 -8.62 -13.18 -6.76
CA ILE A 110 -8.67 -11.83 -6.18
C ILE A 110 -9.97 -11.12 -6.63
N MET A 111 -10.32 -11.18 -7.91
CA MET A 111 -11.57 -10.58 -8.42
C MET A 111 -12.81 -11.20 -7.78
N ALA A 112 -12.82 -12.53 -7.57
CA ALA A 112 -13.90 -13.21 -6.88
C ALA A 112 -13.99 -12.79 -5.40
N ASN A 113 -12.86 -12.62 -4.72
CA ASN A 113 -12.82 -12.17 -3.32
C ASN A 113 -13.30 -10.71 -3.18
N ILE A 114 -12.91 -9.81 -4.09
CA ILE A 114 -13.43 -8.44 -4.13
C ILE A 114 -14.94 -8.44 -4.33
N LYS A 115 -15.45 -9.24 -5.29
CA LYS A 115 -16.89 -9.32 -5.58
C LYS A 115 -17.70 -9.87 -4.39
N ARG A 116 -17.15 -10.83 -3.65
CA ARG A 116 -17.83 -11.47 -2.51
C ARG A 116 -17.75 -10.64 -1.22
N SER A 117 -16.76 -9.76 -1.09
CA SER A 117 -16.53 -9.05 0.16
C SER A 117 -17.65 -8.06 0.48
N THR A 118 -17.99 -7.96 1.76
CA THR A 118 -18.90 -6.97 2.32
C THR A 118 -18.17 -5.74 2.85
N HIS A 119 -16.83 -5.73 2.81
CA HIS A 119 -16.03 -4.64 3.33
C HIS A 119 -16.31 -3.34 2.54
N PRO A 120 -16.70 -2.24 3.21
CA PRO A 120 -17.26 -1.06 2.53
C PRO A 120 -16.22 -0.24 1.75
N LYS A 121 -14.93 -0.44 2.04
CA LYS A 121 -13.83 0.41 1.56
C LYS A 121 -12.63 -0.40 1.06
N ILE A 122 -12.81 -1.12 -0.04
CA ILE A 122 -11.73 -1.81 -0.76
C ILE A 122 -11.15 -0.89 -1.83
N TYR A 123 -9.83 -0.76 -1.85
CA TYR A 123 -9.06 -0.03 -2.85
C TYR A 123 -8.19 -1.00 -3.63
N ALA A 124 -8.01 -0.75 -4.93
CA ALA A 124 -6.94 -1.38 -5.69
C ALA A 124 -5.64 -0.61 -5.46
N HIS A 125 -4.55 -1.34 -5.25
CA HIS A 125 -3.21 -0.78 -5.18
C HIS A 125 -2.31 -1.41 -6.24
N THR A 126 -1.71 -0.58 -7.08
CA THR A 126 -0.88 -1.02 -8.20
C THR A 126 0.53 -0.50 -8.03
N THR A 127 1.50 -1.42 -8.08
CA THR A 127 2.92 -1.11 -8.28
C THR A 127 3.24 -1.14 -9.77
N ILE A 128 3.34 0.04 -10.36
CA ILE A 128 3.65 0.26 -11.76
C ILE A 128 5.11 -0.14 -12.04
N ASN A 129 5.30 -0.93 -13.09
CA ASN A 129 6.58 -1.45 -13.54
C ASN A 129 6.59 -1.61 -15.07
N LYS A 130 7.75 -1.96 -15.64
CA LYS A 130 7.95 -2.06 -17.10
C LYS A 130 6.97 -2.99 -17.80
N MET A 131 6.46 -4.01 -17.10
CA MET A 131 5.54 -4.98 -17.69
C MET A 131 4.09 -4.50 -17.73
N ASN A 132 3.66 -3.68 -16.76
CA ASN A 132 2.25 -3.26 -16.64
C ASN A 132 2.00 -1.79 -17.02
N GLN A 133 3.05 -1.00 -17.28
CA GLN A 133 2.88 0.41 -17.62
C GLN A 133 1.99 0.66 -18.84
N GLY A 134 2.00 -0.26 -19.83
CA GLY A 134 1.23 -0.13 -21.06
C GLY A 134 -0.27 -0.41 -20.92
N GLU A 135 -0.72 -0.95 -19.78
CA GLU A 135 -2.13 -1.33 -19.56
C GLU A 135 -2.81 -0.51 -18.44
N ILE A 136 -2.16 0.57 -17.96
CA ILE A 136 -2.66 1.35 -16.82
C ILE A 136 -4.04 1.93 -17.09
N ALA A 137 -4.28 2.54 -18.26
CA ALA A 137 -5.60 3.08 -18.59
C ALA A 137 -6.70 2.01 -18.65
N GLU A 138 -6.42 0.86 -19.25
CA GLU A 138 -7.40 -0.24 -19.34
C GLU A 138 -7.69 -0.83 -17.96
N MET A 139 -6.65 -1.00 -17.14
CA MET A 139 -6.78 -1.47 -15.77
C MET A 139 -7.59 -0.49 -14.91
N VAL A 140 -7.37 0.82 -15.04
CA VAL A 140 -8.19 1.84 -14.36
C VAL A 140 -9.66 1.66 -14.73
N LYS A 141 -9.99 1.59 -16.03
CA LYS A 141 -11.37 1.40 -16.50
C LYS A 141 -11.98 0.10 -15.98
N PHE A 142 -11.22 -0.99 -16.01
CA PHE A 142 -11.69 -2.31 -15.57
C PHE A 142 -11.97 -2.37 -14.07
N LEU A 143 -11.11 -1.79 -13.23
CA LEU A 143 -11.20 -1.87 -11.77
C LEU A 143 -12.14 -0.83 -11.16
N SER A 144 -12.30 0.33 -11.79
CA SER A 144 -13.14 1.44 -11.27
C SER A 144 -14.54 1.04 -10.79
N PRO A 145 -15.33 0.22 -11.52
CA PRO A 145 -16.65 -0.20 -11.04
C PRO A 145 -16.60 -1.28 -9.94
N LYS A 146 -15.42 -1.81 -9.58
CA LYS A 146 -15.24 -2.95 -8.66
C LYS A 146 -14.67 -2.53 -7.30
N VAL A 147 -14.05 -1.36 -7.19
CA VAL A 147 -13.39 -0.88 -5.97
C VAL A 147 -13.77 0.56 -5.67
N LYS A 148 -13.55 1.03 -4.43
CA LYS A 148 -13.83 2.42 -4.03
C LYS A 148 -12.80 3.43 -4.52
N GLY A 149 -11.61 2.97 -4.88
CA GLY A 149 -10.58 3.81 -5.47
C GLY A 149 -9.35 3.02 -5.87
N LEU A 150 -8.51 3.67 -6.67
CA LEU A 150 -7.23 3.14 -7.13
C LEU A 150 -6.09 3.98 -6.60
N THR A 151 -5.02 3.33 -6.18
CA THR A 151 -3.77 3.98 -5.77
C THR A 151 -2.63 3.38 -6.54
N PHE A 152 -1.69 4.23 -6.95
CA PHE A 152 -0.56 3.85 -7.78
C PHE A 152 0.74 4.23 -7.09
N GLN A 153 1.75 3.39 -7.25
CA GLN A 153 3.13 3.67 -6.89
C GLN A 153 4.05 3.03 -7.93
N PHE A 154 5.34 3.36 -7.93
CA PHE A 154 6.31 2.73 -8.84
C PHE A 154 7.12 1.67 -8.12
N HIS A 155 7.51 0.65 -8.88
CA HIS A 155 8.44 -0.37 -8.45
C HIS A 155 9.74 0.24 -7.91
N TYR A 156 10.24 -0.33 -6.81
CA TYR A 156 11.50 0.07 -6.19
C TYR A 156 12.51 -1.07 -6.28
N PRO A 157 13.71 -0.85 -6.83
CA PRO A 157 14.71 -1.91 -6.99
C PRO A 157 15.44 -2.17 -5.66
N TYR A 158 14.91 -3.08 -4.84
CA TYR A 158 15.45 -3.39 -3.51
C TYR A 158 16.87 -3.98 -3.53
N SER A 159 17.24 -4.71 -4.59
CA SER A 159 18.54 -5.39 -4.71
C SER A 159 19.66 -4.51 -5.27
N GLY A 160 19.37 -3.29 -5.73
CA GLY A 160 20.36 -2.40 -6.34
C GLY A 160 20.87 -2.81 -7.74
N GLU A 161 20.66 -4.07 -8.15
CA GLU A 161 21.03 -4.62 -9.47
C GLU A 161 20.19 -4.04 -10.63
N ALA A 162 20.56 -4.39 -11.87
CA ALA A 162 19.79 -4.12 -13.08
C ALA A 162 18.42 -4.83 -13.00
N ASP A 163 17.46 -4.13 -12.43
CA ASP A 163 16.09 -4.60 -12.24
C ASP A 163 15.25 -4.18 -13.46
N ASP A 164 14.88 -5.17 -14.27
CA ASP A 164 14.17 -4.98 -15.54
C ASP A 164 12.72 -4.51 -15.37
N LEU A 165 12.24 -4.38 -14.13
CA LEU A 165 10.93 -3.83 -13.82
C LEU A 165 10.96 -2.31 -13.58
N VAL A 166 12.14 -1.69 -13.47
CA VAL A 166 12.28 -0.25 -13.21
C VAL A 166 12.00 0.57 -14.47
N LEU A 167 11.08 1.54 -14.36
CA LEU A 167 10.83 2.54 -15.41
C LEU A 167 11.94 3.59 -15.45
N THR A 168 12.19 4.13 -16.64
CA THR A 168 12.91 5.41 -16.77
C THR A 168 12.02 6.57 -16.29
N PHE A 169 12.62 7.74 -16.08
CA PHE A 169 11.84 8.91 -15.69
C PHE A 169 10.94 9.42 -16.82
N GLU A 170 11.36 9.23 -18.07
CA GLU A 170 10.60 9.58 -19.27
C GLU A 170 9.32 8.73 -19.35
N GLU A 171 9.44 7.41 -19.19
CA GLU A 171 8.31 6.50 -19.12
C GLU A 171 7.40 6.80 -17.93
N ARG A 172 8.00 7.04 -16.77
CA ARG A 172 7.28 7.41 -15.56
C ARG A 172 6.43 8.67 -15.75
N LYS A 173 6.96 9.69 -16.43
CA LYS A 173 6.22 10.92 -16.78
C LYS A 173 5.02 10.62 -17.67
N ILE A 174 5.20 9.81 -18.71
CA ILE A 174 4.11 9.42 -19.63
C ILE A 174 2.97 8.74 -18.86
N VAL A 175 3.29 7.76 -18.01
CA VAL A 175 2.27 7.07 -17.20
C VAL A 175 1.59 8.01 -16.20
N LEU A 176 2.35 8.92 -15.58
CA LEU A 176 1.79 9.91 -14.65
C LEU A 176 0.87 10.91 -15.36
N ASP A 177 1.20 11.33 -16.58
CA ASP A 177 0.34 12.18 -17.40
C ASP A 177 -0.94 11.46 -17.81
N GLU A 178 -0.87 10.17 -18.13
CA GLU A 178 -2.03 9.33 -18.38
C GLU A 178 -2.93 9.21 -17.13
N LEU A 179 -2.35 8.92 -15.96
CA LEU A 179 -3.09 8.88 -14.68
C LEU A 179 -3.75 10.22 -14.35
N ILE A 180 -3.07 11.34 -14.60
CA ILE A 180 -3.63 12.69 -14.42
C ILE A 180 -4.82 12.91 -15.35
N LYS A 181 -4.72 12.49 -16.62
CA LYS A 181 -5.82 12.56 -17.58
C LYS A 181 -7.01 11.73 -17.13
N LEU A 182 -6.80 10.45 -16.79
CA LEU A 182 -7.85 9.56 -16.29
C LEU A 182 -8.51 10.13 -15.02
N LYS A 183 -7.75 10.75 -14.13
CA LYS A 183 -8.30 11.40 -12.93
C LYS A 183 -9.18 12.61 -13.28
N LYS A 184 -8.81 13.39 -14.31
CA LYS A 184 -9.65 14.49 -14.84
C LYS A 184 -10.91 13.95 -15.52
N ASP A 185 -10.85 12.75 -16.10
CA ASP A 185 -11.99 12.02 -16.64
C ASP A 185 -12.83 11.34 -15.52
N GLU A 186 -12.70 11.80 -14.27
CA GLU A 186 -13.45 11.37 -13.08
C GLU A 186 -13.28 9.90 -12.67
N PHE A 187 -12.26 9.19 -13.19
CA PHE A 187 -11.91 7.88 -12.66
C PHE A 187 -11.42 8.00 -11.20
N PRO A 188 -11.71 7.02 -10.31
CA PRO A 188 -11.49 7.11 -8.87
C PRO A 188 -10.02 6.90 -8.46
N ILE A 189 -9.09 7.56 -9.13
CA ILE A 189 -7.67 7.62 -8.79
C ILE A 189 -7.52 8.47 -7.52
N ALA A 190 -7.04 7.84 -6.46
CA ALA A 190 -7.03 8.41 -5.12
C ALA A 190 -5.77 9.24 -4.82
N ASN A 191 -4.67 9.01 -5.54
CA ASN A 191 -3.50 9.88 -5.49
C ASN A 191 -3.91 11.34 -5.84
N SER A 192 -3.38 12.30 -5.11
CA SER A 192 -3.53 13.73 -5.38
C SER A 192 -2.81 14.11 -6.67
N TYR A 193 -3.25 15.20 -7.33
CA TYR A 193 -2.53 15.70 -8.51
C TYR A 193 -1.11 16.11 -8.11
N ALA A 194 -0.94 16.77 -6.95
CA ALA A 194 0.36 17.10 -6.38
C ALA A 194 1.28 15.88 -6.23
N CYS A 195 0.79 14.74 -5.72
CA CYS A 195 1.59 13.52 -5.62
C CYS A 195 1.96 12.98 -7.01
N LEU A 196 1.01 12.91 -7.95
CA LEU A 196 1.29 12.45 -9.31
C LEU A 196 2.33 13.34 -10.00
N GLN A 197 2.26 14.66 -9.83
CA GLN A 197 3.26 15.60 -10.37
C GLN A 197 4.62 15.43 -9.68
N ALA A 198 4.65 15.31 -8.35
CA ALA A 198 5.88 15.17 -7.58
C ALA A 198 6.66 13.89 -7.94
N LEU A 199 5.95 12.81 -8.27
CA LEU A 199 6.55 11.56 -8.73
C LEU A 199 7.22 11.67 -10.12
N LYS A 200 6.99 12.73 -10.90
CA LYS A 200 7.59 12.84 -12.25
C LYS A 200 9.10 13.04 -12.24
N ASP A 201 9.64 13.66 -11.20
CA ASP A 201 11.08 13.98 -11.12
C ASP A 201 11.69 13.80 -9.73
N ASN A 202 10.86 13.53 -8.71
CA ASN A 202 11.29 13.36 -7.32
C ASN A 202 12.05 14.57 -6.74
N LYS A 203 11.75 15.80 -7.17
CA LYS A 203 12.33 17.03 -6.59
C LYS A 203 11.68 17.50 -5.28
N TRP A 204 10.65 16.81 -4.81
CA TRP A 204 9.96 17.11 -3.56
C TRP A 204 10.81 16.69 -2.34
N ARG A 205 10.54 17.31 -1.18
CA ARG A 205 11.23 16.99 0.07
C ARG A 205 10.54 15.84 0.79
N CYS A 206 11.25 14.74 1.00
CA CYS A 206 10.77 13.62 1.80
C CYS A 206 10.90 13.87 3.31
N HIS A 207 9.80 13.74 4.04
CA HIS A 207 9.75 13.82 5.50
C HIS A 207 9.71 12.41 6.09
N SER A 208 10.75 11.62 5.83
CA SER A 208 10.76 10.19 6.15
C SER A 208 10.55 9.86 7.63
N TRP A 209 10.83 10.79 8.54
CA TRP A 209 10.59 10.68 9.98
C TRP A 209 9.09 10.57 10.34
N MET A 210 8.19 10.92 9.42
CA MET A 210 6.74 10.72 9.55
C MET A 210 6.31 9.25 9.46
N ILE A 211 7.23 8.35 9.15
CA ILE A 211 6.97 6.93 8.96
C ILE A 211 7.73 6.14 10.01
N ALA A 212 7.03 5.18 10.60
CA ALA A 212 7.62 4.16 11.44
C ALA A 212 7.08 2.79 11.01
N SER A 213 7.91 1.76 11.13
CA SER A 213 7.55 0.38 10.82
C SER A 213 8.02 -0.53 11.93
N VAL A 214 7.27 -1.60 12.18
CA VAL A 214 7.72 -2.71 13.00
C VAL A 214 7.82 -3.94 12.12
N GLU A 215 8.97 -4.61 12.17
CA GLU A 215 9.21 -5.84 11.43
C GLU A 215 8.74 -7.07 12.22
N PRO A 216 8.59 -8.25 11.59
CA PRO A 216 8.20 -9.49 12.28
C PRO A 216 9.13 -9.94 13.42
N ASP A 217 10.36 -9.41 13.49
CA ASP A 217 11.28 -9.61 14.62
C ASP A 217 10.97 -8.68 15.82
N GLY A 218 9.95 -7.81 15.70
CA GLY A 218 9.58 -6.80 16.69
C GLY A 218 10.42 -5.52 16.61
N LYS A 219 11.35 -5.40 15.66
CA LYS A 219 12.22 -4.23 15.53
C LYS A 219 11.42 -3.04 15.00
N LEU A 220 11.27 -2.03 15.85
CA LEU A 220 10.74 -0.73 15.46
C LEU A 220 11.82 0.11 14.77
N THR A 221 11.51 0.64 13.60
CA THR A 221 12.36 1.59 12.86
C THR A 221 11.54 2.81 12.45
N GLN A 222 12.01 4.00 12.84
CA GLN A 222 11.51 5.28 12.32
C GLN A 222 12.37 5.75 11.14
N GLY A 223 11.73 6.30 10.11
CA GLY A 223 12.36 6.79 8.89
C GLY A 223 11.84 6.13 7.62
N CYS A 224 12.62 6.25 6.55
CA CYS A 224 12.30 5.70 5.24
C CYS A 224 11.96 4.20 5.31
N TYR A 225 10.91 3.76 4.63
CA TYR A 225 10.53 2.35 4.57
C TYR A 225 11.67 1.46 4.03
N ILE A 226 12.57 1.96 3.20
CA ILE A 226 13.69 1.16 2.67
C ILE A 226 14.79 0.91 3.72
N LYS A 227 14.82 1.67 4.82
CA LYS A 227 15.83 1.51 5.88
C LYS A 227 15.76 0.09 6.48
N GLY A 228 16.85 -0.68 6.36
CA GLY A 228 16.90 -2.08 6.79
C GLY A 228 16.26 -3.08 5.80
N ARG A 229 15.79 -2.61 4.64
CA ARG A 229 15.18 -3.42 3.57
C ARG A 229 15.93 -3.39 2.25
N GLY A 230 16.84 -2.42 2.06
CA GLY A 230 17.70 -2.26 0.89
C GLY A 230 18.49 -0.96 0.93
N GLU A 231 19.19 -0.63 -0.15
CA GLU A 231 19.86 0.66 -0.30
C GLU A 231 18.82 1.78 -0.50
N VAL A 232 18.92 2.87 0.27
CA VAL A 232 17.98 3.99 0.20
C VAL A 232 18.37 4.93 -0.94
N SER A 233 17.48 5.12 -1.92
CA SER A 233 17.65 6.04 -3.03
C SER A 233 16.41 6.91 -3.23
N CYS A 234 16.46 8.16 -2.78
CA CYS A 234 15.36 9.11 -2.97
C CYS A 234 15.12 9.41 -4.47
N LYS A 235 16.19 9.41 -5.28
CA LYS A 235 16.09 9.55 -6.73
C LYS A 235 15.23 8.45 -7.35
N LYS A 236 15.36 7.20 -6.88
CA LYS A 236 14.57 6.05 -7.36
C LYS A 236 13.23 5.87 -6.61
N CYS A 237 12.86 6.76 -5.71
CA CYS A 237 11.66 6.59 -4.87
C CYS A 237 10.39 6.55 -5.73
N GLY A 238 9.65 5.44 -5.60
CA GLY A 238 8.35 5.22 -6.25
C GLY A 238 7.15 5.27 -5.29
N PHE A 239 7.38 5.39 -3.98
CA PHE A 239 6.35 5.26 -2.95
C PHE A 239 5.44 6.48 -2.89
N SER A 240 4.24 6.35 -3.45
CA SER A 240 3.25 7.43 -3.44
C SER A 240 2.75 7.74 -2.03
N ALA A 241 2.61 6.75 -1.15
CA ALA A 241 2.23 6.99 0.24
C ALA A 241 3.24 7.91 0.98
N HIS A 242 4.54 7.71 0.75
CA HIS A 242 5.58 8.58 1.33
C HIS A 242 5.50 10.01 0.76
N THR A 243 5.22 10.10 -0.54
CA THR A 243 5.05 11.37 -1.25
C THR A 243 3.85 12.12 -0.70
N GLU A 244 2.68 11.48 -0.60
CA GLU A 244 1.45 12.06 -0.07
C GLU A 244 1.61 12.55 1.37
N ILE A 245 2.17 11.73 2.25
CA ILE A 245 2.37 12.09 3.66
C ILE A 245 3.32 13.31 3.77
N SER A 246 4.40 13.33 2.99
CA SER A 246 5.38 14.42 3.02
C SER A 246 4.81 15.72 2.45
N LEU A 247 4.05 15.65 1.36
CA LEU A 247 3.38 16.81 0.78
C LEU A 247 2.29 17.34 1.71
N ALA A 248 1.48 16.45 2.31
CA ALA A 248 0.47 16.84 3.28
C ALA A 248 1.08 17.52 4.50
N TYR A 249 2.17 16.99 5.04
CA TYR A 249 2.92 17.62 6.12
C TYR A 249 3.49 18.99 5.73
N SER A 250 3.88 19.15 4.46
CA SER A 250 4.36 20.43 3.90
C SER A 250 3.23 21.41 3.55
N GLY A 251 1.99 21.13 3.97
CA GLY A 251 0.84 22.03 3.77
C GLY A 251 0.17 21.94 2.39
N VAL A 252 0.50 20.93 1.56
CA VAL A 252 -0.13 20.77 0.25
C VAL A 252 -1.56 20.27 0.42
N ILE A 253 -2.51 21.18 0.19
CA ILE A 253 -3.96 20.97 0.42
C ILE A 253 -4.50 19.74 -0.32
N GLU A 254 -4.05 19.50 -1.55
CA GLU A 254 -4.51 18.36 -2.34
C GLU A 254 -4.14 17.01 -1.69
N SER A 255 -2.92 16.88 -1.17
CA SER A 255 -2.47 15.69 -0.44
C SER A 255 -3.18 15.54 0.89
N ILE A 256 -3.46 16.64 1.62
CA ILE A 256 -4.27 16.60 2.84
C ILE A 256 -5.69 16.09 2.53
N LYS A 257 -6.32 16.59 1.46
CA LYS A 257 -7.66 16.16 1.02
C LYS A 257 -7.66 14.69 0.58
N ALA A 258 -6.63 14.24 -0.14
CA ALA A 258 -6.47 12.84 -0.52
C ALA A 258 -6.36 11.94 0.72
N GLY A 259 -5.48 12.28 1.66
CA GLY A 259 -5.34 11.57 2.93
C GLY A 259 -6.65 11.50 3.72
N LYS A 260 -7.38 12.62 3.85
CA LYS A 260 -8.71 12.66 4.48
C LYS A 260 -9.70 11.71 3.81
N LYS A 261 -9.79 11.73 2.47
CA LYS A 261 -10.70 10.87 1.70
C LYS A 261 -10.36 9.38 1.87
N ILE A 262 -9.08 9.05 1.83
CA ILE A 262 -8.59 7.67 1.90
C ILE A 262 -8.70 7.11 3.32
N LEU A 263 -8.25 7.85 4.33
CA LEU A 263 -7.99 7.31 5.67
C LEU A 263 -9.08 7.64 6.69
N LEU A 264 -9.81 8.74 6.54
CA LEU A 264 -10.89 9.04 7.47
C LEU A 264 -12.19 8.37 7.00
N SER A 265 -12.82 7.60 7.89
CA SER A 265 -14.18 7.13 7.69
C SER A 265 -15.15 8.21 8.15
N SER A 266 -16.26 8.38 7.43
CA SER A 266 -17.33 9.31 7.81
C SER A 266 -18.00 8.96 9.13
N ARG A 267 -17.74 7.77 9.70
CA ARG A 267 -18.37 7.27 10.93
C ARG A 267 -17.68 7.70 12.23
N ARG A 268 -16.41 8.15 12.20
CA ARG A 268 -15.68 8.54 13.43
C ARG A 268 -15.70 10.04 13.75
N LEU A 269 -16.27 10.87 12.88
CA LEU A 269 -16.36 12.33 13.10
C LEU A 269 -17.42 12.74 14.15
N VAL A 270 -18.05 11.79 14.85
CA VAL A 270 -19.17 12.07 15.77
C VAL A 270 -18.74 12.17 17.25
N HIS A 271 -17.48 11.84 17.60
CA HIS A 271 -17.01 11.90 18.99
C HIS A 271 -15.63 12.59 19.12
N ALA A 272 -15.56 13.84 18.64
CA ALA A 272 -14.51 14.77 19.02
C ALA A 272 -15.15 16.04 19.59
#